data_AF-A0A8E0VJ70-F1
#
_entry.id   AF-A0A8E0VJ70-F1
#
_cell.length_a   1.000
_cell.length_b   1.000
_cell.length_c   1.000
_cell.angle_alpha   90.00
_cell.angle_beta   90.00
_cell.angle_gamma   90.00
#
_symmetry.space_group_name_H-M   'P 1'
#
loop_
_entity.id
_entity.type
_entity.pdbx_description
1 polymer ?
#
loop_
_entity_poly.entity_id
_entity_poly.type
_entity_poly.pdbx_seq_one_letter_code
_entity_poly.pdbx_strand_id
1 'polypeptide(L)'
;MAGQERRKNSGVTHPVKNLGLLSWRTIHQTPAYLLAPKPLCLRVQGLTHSQARLCQRYFDHMPVISIGAKLGIHECQNQFKFRHWNCTSDSESSAFGPVTLTGSREAGFAHAISAAGVVHALARSCKQARLYSCGCSKADRPDQLHRDWIWGGCGDNIAYAYRFAKAFIDVREKEQSYPRHSAELARMLMNLHNNRAGRLAVYKLASVACKCHGVSGSCSLRTCWTQLSPFPQIGRYLRASYDQAIKVSFKKIQDEFTPCNFACW
;
A
#
# COMPACT_ATOMS: atom_id res chain seq x y z
N MET A 1 -56.79 2.25 44.20
CA MET A 1 -55.74 1.31 44.68
C MET A 1 -55.23 0.57 43.47
N ALA A 2 -54.23 1.15 42.81
CA ALA A 2 -52.83 0.66 42.74
C ALA A 2 -52.74 -0.61 41.88
N GLY A 3 -52.17 -0.61 40.66
CA GLY A 3 -51.14 0.26 40.08
C GLY A 3 -50.01 -0.65 39.61
N GLN A 4 -50.08 -1.08 38.36
CA GLN A 4 -49.18 -2.07 37.76
C GLN A 4 -47.82 -1.43 37.45
N GLU A 5 -46.81 -1.75 38.25
CA GLU A 5 -45.49 -1.11 38.19
C GLU A 5 -44.59 -1.79 37.15
N ARG A 6 -44.32 -1.06 36.06
CA ARG A 6 -43.33 -1.40 35.03
C ARG A 6 -41.93 -1.28 35.63
N ARG A 7 -41.16 -2.38 35.66
CA ARG A 7 -39.71 -2.31 35.90
C ARG A 7 -39.04 -1.58 34.73
N LYS A 8 -38.52 -0.38 35.02
CA LYS A 8 -37.62 0.38 34.15
C LYS A 8 -36.32 -0.39 33.97
N ASN A 9 -35.94 -0.64 32.72
CA ASN A 9 -34.63 -1.16 32.36
C ASN A 9 -33.65 0.02 32.35
N SER A 10 -33.00 0.28 33.47
CA SER A 10 -31.94 1.29 33.62
C SER A 10 -30.67 0.80 32.94
N GLY A 11 -30.15 1.62 32.02
CA GLY A 11 -28.95 1.34 31.25
C GLY A 11 -27.75 0.96 32.12
N VAL A 12 -27.15 -0.18 31.80
CA VAL A 12 -25.84 -0.55 32.31
C VAL A 12 -24.80 0.24 31.51
N THR A 13 -24.32 1.34 32.10
CA THR A 13 -23.07 1.97 31.71
C THR A 13 -21.93 1.03 32.04
N HIS A 14 -21.37 0.36 31.03
CA HIS A 14 -20.12 -0.37 31.21
C HIS A 14 -18.96 0.63 31.29
N PRO A 15 -18.12 0.57 32.33
CA PRO A 15 -16.97 1.45 32.47
C PRO A 15 -15.94 1.10 31.39
N VAL A 16 -15.51 2.12 30.64
CA VAL A 16 -14.37 2.04 29.72
C VAL A 16 -13.13 1.77 30.58
N LYS A 17 -12.80 0.48 30.78
CA LYS A 17 -11.54 0.08 31.39
C LYS A 17 -10.43 0.29 30.38
N ASN A 18 -9.65 1.34 30.62
CA ASN A 18 -8.26 1.46 30.19
C ASN A 18 -7.53 0.12 30.34
N LEU A 19 -7.17 -0.49 29.22
CA LEU A 19 -6.29 -1.66 29.16
C LEU A 19 -5.30 -1.45 28.01
N GLY A 20 -4.16 -0.85 28.35
CA GLY A 20 -2.89 -1.00 27.64
C GLY A 20 -2.89 -0.66 26.15
N LEU A 21 -3.24 0.57 25.81
CA LEU A 21 -3.00 1.14 24.48
C LEU A 21 -1.53 1.55 24.37
N LEU A 22 -0.68 0.65 23.87
CA LEU A 22 0.53 1.14 23.19
C LEU A 22 0.06 1.68 21.84
N SER A 23 0.08 3.01 21.70
CA SER A 23 -0.11 3.69 20.43
C SER A 23 0.85 3.10 19.38
N TRP A 24 0.47 3.13 18.09
CA TRP A 24 1.38 2.76 17.01
C TRP A 24 2.73 3.48 17.10
N ARG A 25 2.75 4.73 17.61
CA ARG A 25 3.97 5.49 17.92
C ARG A 25 4.92 4.74 18.86
N THR A 26 4.39 3.98 19.81
CA THR A 26 5.16 3.21 20.79
C THR A 26 5.70 1.89 20.21
N ILE A 27 5.02 1.31 19.22
CA ILE A 27 5.52 0.16 18.44
C ILE A 27 6.71 0.56 17.56
N HIS A 28 6.79 1.82 17.10
CA HIS A 28 7.96 2.33 16.36
C HIS A 28 9.22 2.51 17.21
N GLN A 29 9.09 2.61 18.54
CA GLN A 29 10.21 2.86 19.45
C GLN A 29 10.73 1.58 20.14
N THR A 30 9.96 0.49 20.09
CA THR A 30 10.33 -0.79 20.72
C THR A 30 10.83 -1.79 19.68
N PRO A 31 12.02 -2.39 19.86
CA PRO A 31 12.52 -3.43 18.97
C PRO A 31 11.54 -4.61 18.83
N ALA A 32 11.27 -5.04 17.60
CA ALA A 32 10.25 -6.02 17.25
C ALA A 32 10.37 -7.37 18.00
N TYR A 33 11.57 -7.74 18.47
CA TYR A 33 11.82 -8.97 19.22
C TYR A 33 11.30 -8.94 20.66
N LEU A 34 11.02 -7.75 21.23
CA LEU A 34 10.47 -7.58 22.59
C LEU A 34 8.94 -7.63 22.64
N LEU A 35 8.28 -7.65 21.49
CA LEU A 35 6.82 -7.63 21.40
C LEU A 35 6.30 -9.00 20.99
N ALA A 36 5.28 -9.51 21.69
CA ALA A 36 4.54 -10.68 21.23
C ALA A 36 3.70 -10.29 19.98
N PRO A 37 4.05 -10.75 18.76
CA PRO A 37 3.42 -10.26 17.53
C PRO A 37 1.96 -10.69 17.40
N LYS A 38 1.64 -11.90 17.89
CA LYS A 38 0.31 -12.52 17.80
C LYS A 38 -0.82 -11.66 18.40
N PRO A 39 -0.77 -11.24 19.68
CA PRO A 39 -1.82 -10.39 20.26
C PRO A 39 -1.87 -9.00 19.63
N LEU A 40 -0.76 -8.46 19.14
CA LEU A 40 -0.72 -7.14 18.52
C LEU A 40 -1.38 -7.13 17.14
N CYS A 41 -1.06 -8.11 16.28
CA CYS A 41 -1.64 -8.22 14.94
C CYS A 41 -3.17 -8.39 14.95
N LEU A 42 -3.72 -9.04 15.98
CA LEU A 42 -5.17 -9.20 16.15
C LEU A 42 -5.86 -7.93 16.67
N ARG A 43 -5.10 -7.00 17.27
CA ARG A 43 -5.61 -5.73 17.82
C ARG A 43 -5.47 -4.56 16.87
N VAL A 44 -4.72 -4.69 15.77
CA VAL A 44 -4.61 -3.62 14.76
C VAL A 44 -5.95 -3.46 14.08
N GLN A 45 -6.61 -2.33 14.33
CA GLN A 45 -7.88 -2.00 13.69
C GLN A 45 -7.73 -1.93 12.18
N GLY A 46 -8.67 -2.54 11.48
CA GLY A 46 -8.72 -2.57 10.02
C GLY A 46 -7.96 -3.71 9.36
N LEU A 47 -7.16 -4.52 10.06
CA LEU A 47 -6.62 -5.75 9.44
C LEU A 47 -7.71 -6.81 9.30
N THR A 48 -7.70 -7.50 8.17
CA THR A 48 -8.51 -8.71 8.01
C THR A 48 -7.85 -9.93 8.64
N HIS A 49 -8.57 -11.05 8.81
CA HIS A 49 -8.00 -12.26 9.40
C HIS A 49 -6.79 -12.77 8.59
N SER A 50 -6.90 -12.75 7.26
CA SER A 50 -5.79 -13.13 6.38
C SER A 50 -4.61 -12.16 6.44
N GLN A 51 -4.85 -10.86 6.57
CA GLN A 51 -3.77 -9.88 6.80
C GLN A 51 -3.13 -10.04 8.18
N ALA A 52 -3.89 -10.38 9.22
CA ALA A 52 -3.36 -10.64 10.56
C ALA A 52 -2.41 -11.84 10.56
N ARG A 53 -2.67 -12.89 9.77
CA ARG A 53 -1.73 -14.01 9.59
C ARG A 53 -0.41 -13.57 8.95
N LEU A 54 -0.45 -12.68 7.96
CA LEU A 54 0.75 -12.10 7.36
C LEU A 54 1.50 -11.21 8.36
N CYS A 55 0.78 -10.38 9.11
CA CYS A 55 1.35 -9.55 10.18
C CYS A 55 2.11 -10.40 11.21
N GLN A 56 1.56 -11.55 11.61
CA GLN A 56 2.23 -12.43 12.58
C GLN A 56 3.55 -13.00 12.06
N ARG A 57 3.65 -13.25 10.75
CA ARG A 57 4.86 -13.77 10.10
C ARG A 57 5.87 -12.69 9.76
N TYR A 58 5.38 -11.50 9.42
CA TYR A 58 6.17 -10.38 8.89
C TYR A 58 5.93 -9.12 9.74
N PHE A 59 6.07 -9.26 11.06
CA PHE A 59 5.73 -8.20 12.00
C PHE A 59 6.58 -6.94 11.80
N ASP A 60 7.85 -7.11 11.47
CA ASP A 60 8.81 -6.05 11.11
C ASP A 60 8.37 -5.23 9.89
N HIS A 61 7.49 -5.76 9.03
CA HIS A 61 6.97 -5.03 7.86
C HIS A 61 5.86 -4.06 8.23
N MET A 62 5.13 -4.31 9.31
CA MET A 62 3.92 -3.56 9.64
C MET A 62 4.18 -2.06 9.84
N PRO A 63 5.24 -1.64 10.59
CA PRO A 63 5.69 -0.23 10.63
C PRO A 63 5.86 0.40 9.24
N VAL A 64 6.52 -0.33 8.33
CA VAL A 64 6.83 0.15 6.97
C VAL A 64 5.59 0.23 6.10
N ILE A 65 4.67 -0.73 6.21
CA ILE A 65 3.37 -0.70 5.49
C ILE A 65 2.57 0.52 5.93
N SER A 66 2.54 0.83 7.23
CA SER A 66 1.84 2.03 7.73
C SER A 66 2.45 3.33 7.20
N ILE A 67 3.78 3.41 7.11
CA ILE A 67 4.47 4.55 6.47
C ILE A 67 4.06 4.65 5.00
N GLY A 68 4.05 3.53 4.27
CA GLY A 68 3.64 3.49 2.87
C GLY A 68 2.19 3.89 2.64
N ALA A 69 1.27 3.45 3.50
CA ALA A 69 -0.14 3.86 3.44
C ALA A 69 -0.30 5.37 3.67
N LYS A 70 0.38 5.92 4.69
CA LYS A 70 0.38 7.38 4.96
C LYS A 70 0.96 8.18 3.80
N LEU A 71 2.05 7.68 3.20
CA LEU A 71 2.66 8.27 2.02
C LEU A 71 1.67 8.32 0.84
N GLY A 72 0.92 7.23 0.62
CA GLY A 72 -0.14 7.17 -0.38
C GLY A 72 -1.27 8.16 -0.14
N ILE A 73 -1.79 8.23 1.10
CA ILE A 73 -2.86 9.17 1.49
C ILE A 73 -2.40 10.62 1.33
N HIS A 74 -1.21 10.95 1.81
CA HIS A 74 -0.67 12.29 1.71
C HIS A 74 -0.52 12.75 0.24
N GLU A 75 0.00 11.88 -0.62
CA GLU A 75 0.12 12.19 -2.04
C GLU A 75 -1.26 12.28 -2.72
N CYS A 76 -2.22 11.45 -2.30
CA CYS A 76 -3.58 11.52 -2.80
C CYS A 76 -4.22 12.87 -2.51
N GLN A 77 -4.12 13.33 -1.25
CA GLN A 77 -4.59 14.66 -0.84
C GLN A 77 -3.87 15.76 -1.63
N ASN A 78 -2.56 15.64 -1.83
CA ASN A 78 -1.80 16.61 -2.61
C ASN A 78 -2.23 16.68 -4.09
N GLN A 79 -2.48 15.53 -4.73
CA GLN A 79 -2.94 15.45 -6.12
C GLN A 79 -4.38 15.98 -6.31
N PHE A 80 -5.19 15.96 -5.26
CA PHE A 80 -6.62 16.31 -5.31
C PHE A 80 -7.00 17.54 -4.47
N LYS A 81 -6.04 18.27 -3.91
CA LYS A 81 -6.27 19.41 -2.99
C LYS A 81 -7.23 20.51 -3.51
N PHE A 82 -7.36 20.65 -4.82
CA PHE A 82 -8.23 21.65 -5.48
C PHE A 82 -9.42 21.01 -6.21
N ARG A 83 -9.78 19.77 -5.87
CA ARG A 83 -10.93 19.05 -6.42
C ARG A 83 -12.01 18.91 -5.35
N HIS A 84 -13.28 18.77 -5.78
CA HIS A 84 -14.40 18.55 -4.85
C HIS A 84 -14.20 17.31 -3.98
N TRP A 85 -13.68 16.22 -4.58
CA TRP A 85 -13.12 15.11 -3.82
C TRP A 85 -11.62 15.36 -3.65
N ASN A 86 -11.20 15.63 -2.42
CA ASN A 86 -9.84 16.02 -2.03
C ASN A 86 -9.07 14.89 -1.32
N CYS A 87 -9.60 13.66 -1.32
CA CYS A 87 -9.03 12.51 -0.65
C CYS A 87 -8.92 12.64 0.89
N THR A 88 -9.68 13.54 1.53
CA THR A 88 -9.85 13.49 2.98
C THR A 88 -10.79 12.36 3.36
N SER A 89 -10.40 11.58 4.38
CA SER A 89 -11.26 10.62 5.04
C SER A 89 -11.78 11.23 6.33
N ASP A 90 -13.09 11.21 6.56
CA ASP A 90 -13.75 11.75 7.77
C ASP A 90 -13.45 10.95 9.04
N SER A 91 -12.79 9.79 8.91
CA SER A 91 -12.28 9.01 10.04
C SER A 91 -10.76 8.99 9.99
N GLU A 92 -10.14 8.76 11.16
CA GLU A 92 -8.83 8.13 11.28
C GLU A 92 -8.83 6.80 10.50
N SER A 93 -8.82 6.88 9.17
CA SER A 93 -8.81 5.73 8.29
C SER A 93 -7.55 5.01 8.64
N SER A 94 -7.70 3.87 9.33
CA SER A 94 -6.60 2.99 9.63
C SER A 94 -5.79 2.84 8.34
N ALA A 95 -4.47 2.94 8.42
CA ALA A 95 -3.56 2.65 7.31
C ALA A 95 -3.85 1.29 6.64
N PHE A 96 -4.62 0.45 7.34
CA PHE A 96 -5.02 -0.88 6.95
C PHE A 96 -6.51 -1.00 6.62
N GLY A 97 -7.37 0.01 6.74
CA GLY A 97 -8.83 -0.09 6.48
C GLY A 97 -9.21 -0.19 4.99
N PRO A 98 -10.48 -0.51 4.66
CA PRO A 98 -10.96 -0.51 3.27
C PRO A 98 -10.91 0.90 2.66
N VAL A 99 -10.54 0.99 1.38
CA VAL A 99 -10.23 2.26 0.71
C VAL A 99 -11.50 3.03 0.35
N THR A 100 -12.50 2.40 -0.28
CA THR A 100 -13.88 2.93 -0.47
C THR A 100 -14.82 1.75 -0.80
N LEU A 101 -16.15 1.95 -0.70
CA LEU A 101 -17.15 0.94 -1.09
C LEU A 101 -17.74 1.17 -2.50
N THR A 102 -17.42 2.29 -3.14
CA THR A 102 -18.05 2.72 -4.40
C THR A 102 -17.13 2.46 -5.58
N GLY A 103 -17.67 1.92 -6.68
CA GLY A 103 -16.95 1.80 -7.94
C GLY A 103 -16.86 3.15 -8.65
N SER A 104 -15.80 3.91 -8.38
CA SER A 104 -15.56 5.21 -9.00
C SER A 104 -14.11 5.37 -9.44
N ARG A 105 -13.85 6.39 -10.28
CA ARG A 105 -12.47 6.75 -10.67
C ARG A 105 -11.61 7.07 -9.46
N GLU A 106 -12.18 7.76 -8.48
CA GLU A 106 -11.51 8.20 -7.25
C GLU A 106 -11.09 6.98 -6.43
N ALA A 107 -11.98 6.00 -6.30
CA ALA A 107 -11.67 4.71 -5.69
C ALA A 107 -10.51 4.01 -6.40
N GLY A 108 -10.54 3.95 -7.73
CA GLY A 108 -9.46 3.36 -8.53
C GLY A 108 -8.11 4.04 -8.29
N PHE A 109 -8.08 5.38 -8.26
CA PHE A 109 -6.87 6.13 -7.93
C PHE A 109 -6.42 5.86 -6.49
N ALA A 110 -7.32 5.85 -5.52
CA ALA A 110 -7.02 5.61 -4.11
C ALA A 110 -6.41 4.22 -3.88
N HIS A 111 -6.93 3.18 -4.55
CA HIS A 111 -6.34 1.83 -4.57
C HIS A 111 -4.93 1.83 -5.16
N ALA A 112 -4.75 2.48 -6.32
CA ALA A 112 -3.45 2.54 -7.00
C ALA A 112 -2.39 3.27 -6.17
N ILE A 113 -2.69 4.47 -5.66
CA ILE A 113 -1.73 5.28 -4.90
C ILE A 113 -1.38 4.65 -3.54
N SER A 114 -2.34 3.99 -2.89
CA SER A 114 -2.11 3.26 -1.65
C SER A 114 -1.18 2.06 -1.87
N ALA A 115 -1.42 1.27 -2.92
CA ALA A 115 -0.56 0.15 -3.28
C ALA A 115 0.85 0.61 -3.68
N ALA A 116 0.95 1.72 -4.43
CA ALA A 116 2.23 2.34 -4.79
C ALA A 116 3.01 2.80 -3.55
N GLY A 117 2.34 3.43 -2.58
CA GLY A 117 2.95 3.90 -1.34
C GLY A 117 3.57 2.76 -0.52
N VAL A 118 2.87 1.63 -0.38
CA VAL A 118 3.40 0.44 0.30
C VAL A 118 4.61 -0.14 -0.42
N VAL A 119 4.58 -0.27 -1.76
CA VAL A 119 5.74 -0.74 -2.52
C VAL A 119 6.93 0.19 -2.36
N HIS A 120 6.72 1.50 -2.44
CA HIS A 120 7.78 2.50 -2.30
C HIS A 120 8.47 2.41 -0.93
N ALA A 121 7.69 2.39 0.15
CA ALA A 121 8.22 2.31 1.52
C ALA A 121 8.96 1.00 1.80
N LEU A 122 8.44 -0.14 1.32
CA LEU A 122 9.10 -1.45 1.48
C LEU A 122 10.41 -1.52 0.70
N ALA A 123 10.41 -1.10 -0.57
CA ALA A 123 11.61 -1.16 -1.42
C ALA A 123 12.74 -0.30 -0.85
N ARG A 124 12.41 0.88 -0.33
CA ARG A 124 13.37 1.75 0.37
C ARG A 124 13.86 1.15 1.69
N SER A 125 12.97 0.56 2.47
CA SER A 125 13.33 -0.09 3.75
C SER A 125 14.25 -1.29 3.55
N CYS A 126 14.08 -2.07 2.47
CA CYS A 126 15.00 -3.14 2.11
C CYS A 126 16.41 -2.63 1.80
N LYS A 127 16.54 -1.54 1.04
CA LYS A 127 17.83 -0.88 0.75
C LYS A 127 18.51 -0.38 2.03
N GLN A 128 17.74 0.04 3.02
CA GLN A 128 18.22 0.57 4.31
C GLN A 128 18.46 -0.52 5.37
N ALA A 129 18.34 -1.81 5.00
CA ALA A 129 18.48 -2.94 5.91
C ALA A 129 17.54 -2.86 7.15
N ARG A 130 16.34 -2.30 6.97
CA ARG A 130 15.33 -2.18 8.04
C ARG A 130 14.42 -3.40 8.19
N LEU A 131 14.51 -4.35 7.25
CA LEU A 131 13.68 -5.55 7.20
C LEU A 131 14.60 -6.76 7.09
N TYR A 132 14.34 -7.81 7.87
CA TYR A 132 15.21 -8.99 7.91
C TYR A 132 15.08 -9.88 6.67
N SER A 133 13.91 -9.84 6.04
CA SER A 133 13.53 -10.72 4.93
C SER A 133 14.01 -10.26 3.55
N CYS A 134 14.61 -9.06 3.46
CA CYS A 134 15.07 -8.50 2.20
C CYS A 134 16.36 -7.68 2.38
N GLY A 135 17.07 -7.50 1.27
CA GLY A 135 18.23 -6.61 1.18
C GLY A 135 18.19 -5.78 -0.10
N CYS A 136 19.35 -5.39 -0.59
CA CYS A 136 19.49 -4.62 -1.82
C CYS A 136 18.82 -5.27 -3.04
N SER A 137 18.48 -4.44 -4.02
CA SER A 137 17.98 -4.89 -5.32
C SER A 137 18.90 -5.94 -5.96
N LYS A 138 18.29 -6.99 -6.51
CA LYS A 138 18.94 -7.97 -7.39
C LYS A 138 18.49 -7.79 -8.85
N ALA A 139 18.03 -6.58 -9.21
CA ALA A 139 17.62 -6.28 -10.57
C ALA A 139 18.81 -6.36 -11.51
N ASP A 140 18.56 -6.86 -12.72
CA ASP A 140 19.56 -6.95 -13.77
C ASP A 140 20.02 -5.56 -14.21
N ARG A 141 21.22 -5.53 -14.78
CA ARG A 141 21.79 -4.33 -15.40
C ARG A 141 20.88 -3.89 -16.56
N PRO A 142 20.44 -2.63 -16.62
CA PRO A 142 19.71 -2.13 -17.77
C PRO A 142 20.56 -2.12 -19.05
N ASP A 143 20.02 -2.60 -20.17
CA ASP A 143 20.74 -2.70 -21.45
C ASP A 143 21.27 -1.35 -21.96
N GLN A 144 20.49 -0.29 -21.74
CA GLN A 144 20.82 1.09 -22.11
C GLN A 144 21.90 1.73 -21.22
N LEU A 145 22.37 1.05 -20.17
CA LEU A 145 23.41 1.57 -19.29
C LEU A 145 24.78 1.49 -19.98
N HIS A 146 25.48 2.63 -20.06
CA HIS A 146 26.81 2.72 -20.65
C HIS A 146 27.75 1.63 -20.14
N ARG A 147 28.36 0.88 -21.06
CA ARG A 147 29.09 -0.37 -20.78
C ARG A 147 30.11 -0.24 -19.65
N ASP A 148 30.87 0.85 -19.63
CA ASP A 148 31.93 1.08 -18.64
C ASP A 148 31.43 1.46 -17.24
N TRP A 149 30.15 1.78 -17.06
CA TRP A 149 29.62 2.08 -15.72
C TRP A 149 29.33 0.78 -14.99
N ILE A 150 29.77 0.66 -13.75
CA ILE A 150 29.57 -0.54 -12.94
C ILE A 150 28.11 -0.60 -12.50
N TRP A 151 27.44 -1.73 -12.73
CA TRP A 151 26.15 -2.01 -12.11
C TRP A 151 26.38 -2.68 -10.76
N GLY A 152 26.00 -2.02 -9.67
CA GLY A 152 26.29 -2.51 -8.33
C GLY A 152 25.89 -1.53 -7.23
N GLY A 153 26.42 -1.74 -6.03
CA GLY A 153 25.97 -1.02 -4.84
C GLY A 153 24.60 -1.50 -4.35
N CYS A 154 23.97 -0.70 -3.49
CA CYS A 154 22.69 -1.08 -2.87
C CYS A 154 21.51 -0.29 -3.46
N GLY A 155 20.81 -0.91 -4.41
CA GLY A 155 19.59 -0.36 -5.02
C GLY A 155 18.32 -0.66 -4.22
N ASP A 156 17.26 0.11 -4.47
CA ASP A 156 15.92 -0.11 -3.91
C ASP A 156 15.33 -1.45 -4.40
N ASN A 157 14.88 -2.33 -3.50
CA ASN A 157 14.44 -3.68 -3.87
C ASN A 157 12.94 -3.72 -4.24
N ILE A 158 12.63 -3.19 -5.42
CA ILE A 158 11.25 -3.05 -5.92
C ILE A 158 10.59 -4.42 -6.15
N ALA A 159 11.35 -5.41 -6.62
CA ALA A 159 10.82 -6.75 -6.89
C ALA A 159 10.31 -7.44 -5.61
N TYR A 160 11.06 -7.36 -4.51
CA TYR A 160 10.59 -7.85 -3.21
C TYR A 160 9.34 -7.11 -2.75
N ALA A 161 9.40 -5.77 -2.76
CA ALA A 161 8.32 -4.92 -2.31
C ALA A 161 7.01 -5.14 -3.09
N TYR A 162 7.10 -5.30 -4.42
CA TYR A 162 5.96 -5.61 -5.28
C TYR A 162 5.28 -6.92 -4.86
N ARG A 163 6.06 -8.00 -4.66
CA ARG A 163 5.52 -9.31 -4.27
C ARG A 163 4.86 -9.27 -2.90
N PHE A 164 5.51 -8.62 -1.93
CA PHE A 164 4.97 -8.49 -0.59
C PHE A 164 3.68 -7.65 -0.58
N ALA A 165 3.69 -6.47 -1.22
CA ALA A 165 2.51 -5.61 -1.30
C ALA A 165 1.34 -6.30 -2.01
N LYS A 166 1.62 -7.09 -3.07
CA LYS A 166 0.61 -7.94 -3.70
C LYS A 166 0.01 -8.93 -2.70
N ALA A 167 0.84 -9.67 -1.96
CA ALA A 167 0.36 -10.65 -0.99
C ALA A 167 -0.44 -10.01 0.16
N PHE A 168 -0.04 -8.83 0.63
CA PHE A 168 -0.66 -8.17 1.79
C PHE A 168 -1.91 -7.35 1.45
N ILE A 169 -1.91 -6.63 0.32
CA ILE A 169 -3.02 -5.74 -0.06
C ILE A 169 -4.13 -6.56 -0.74
N ASP A 170 -3.77 -7.43 -1.70
CA ASP A 170 -4.77 -8.15 -2.51
C ASP A 170 -5.48 -9.25 -1.73
N VAL A 171 -4.93 -9.71 -0.58
CA VAL A 171 -5.57 -10.77 0.21
C VAL A 171 -6.89 -10.32 0.83
N ARG A 172 -7.05 -9.01 1.12
CA ARG A 172 -8.33 -8.44 1.56
C ARG A 172 -9.42 -8.69 0.52
N GLU A 173 -9.15 -8.31 -0.72
CA GLU A 173 -10.14 -8.39 -1.81
C GLU A 173 -10.54 -9.85 -2.06
N LYS A 174 -9.62 -10.80 -1.81
CA LYS A 174 -9.80 -12.24 -2.06
C LYS A 174 -10.34 -13.04 -0.89
N GLU A 175 -10.44 -12.44 0.29
CA GLU A 175 -10.88 -13.17 1.49
C GLU A 175 -12.37 -13.52 1.42
N GLN A 176 -13.15 -12.69 0.73
CA GLN A 176 -14.54 -12.96 0.44
C GLN A 176 -14.69 -13.53 -0.97
N SER A 177 -15.49 -14.58 -1.10
CA SER A 177 -15.89 -15.12 -2.41
C SER A 177 -17.21 -14.48 -2.83
N TYR A 178 -17.29 -14.07 -4.09
CA TYR A 178 -18.50 -13.47 -4.66
C TYR A 178 -19.06 -14.37 -5.76
N PRO A 179 -20.39 -14.45 -5.91
CA PRO A 179 -21.01 -15.19 -7.01
C PRO A 179 -20.50 -14.69 -8.36
N ARG A 180 -20.40 -15.61 -9.33
CA ARG A 180 -20.14 -15.23 -10.73
C ARG A 180 -21.16 -14.20 -11.19
N HIS A 181 -20.73 -13.31 -12.10
CA HIS A 181 -21.61 -12.31 -12.71
C HIS A 181 -22.17 -11.25 -11.74
N SER A 182 -21.67 -11.18 -10.50
CA SER A 182 -22.10 -10.21 -9.48
C SER A 182 -21.36 -8.87 -9.60
N ALA A 183 -22.01 -7.80 -9.14
CA ALA A 183 -21.41 -6.47 -9.12
C ALA A 183 -20.24 -6.40 -8.11
N GLU A 184 -20.32 -7.19 -7.04
CA GLU A 184 -19.28 -7.38 -6.03
C GLU A 184 -18.03 -8.01 -6.63
N LEU A 185 -18.19 -9.05 -7.45
CA LEU A 185 -17.07 -9.70 -8.15
C LEU A 185 -16.38 -8.71 -9.09
N ALA A 186 -17.16 -7.95 -9.87
CA ALA A 186 -16.61 -6.90 -10.73
C ALA A 186 -15.80 -5.89 -9.92
N ARG A 187 -16.34 -5.37 -8.82
CA ARG A 187 -15.64 -4.42 -7.95
C ARG A 187 -14.35 -5.01 -7.36
N MET A 188 -14.37 -6.25 -6.90
CA MET A 188 -13.16 -6.95 -6.41
C MET A 188 -12.08 -7.01 -7.50
N LEU A 189 -12.45 -7.39 -8.72
CA LEU A 189 -11.53 -7.46 -9.85
C LEU A 189 -10.97 -6.07 -10.23
N MET A 190 -11.80 -5.03 -10.18
CA MET A 190 -11.39 -3.65 -10.42
C MET A 190 -10.38 -3.17 -9.35
N ASN A 191 -10.64 -3.46 -8.07
CA ASN A 191 -9.73 -3.14 -6.98
C ASN A 191 -8.37 -3.85 -7.17
N LEU A 192 -8.38 -5.13 -7.52
CA LEU A 192 -7.16 -5.89 -7.82
C LEU A 192 -6.38 -5.31 -9.02
N HIS A 193 -7.08 -4.89 -10.07
CA HIS A 193 -6.48 -4.23 -11.23
C HIS A 193 -5.81 -2.91 -10.83
N ASN A 194 -6.52 -2.05 -10.10
CA ASN A 194 -6.01 -0.75 -9.69
C ASN A 194 -4.85 -0.87 -8.68
N ASN A 195 -4.92 -1.83 -7.75
CA ASN A 195 -3.78 -2.17 -6.89
C ASN A 195 -2.56 -2.57 -7.73
N ARG A 196 -2.75 -3.41 -8.77
CA ARG A 196 -1.66 -3.81 -9.68
C ARG A 196 -1.11 -2.61 -10.45
N ALA A 197 -1.96 -1.72 -10.96
CA ALA A 197 -1.54 -0.52 -11.67
C ALA A 197 -0.64 0.37 -10.79
N GLY A 198 -1.02 0.56 -9.53
CA GLY A 198 -0.22 1.26 -8.53
C GLY A 198 1.17 0.65 -8.32
N ARG A 199 1.23 -0.66 -8.07
CA ARG A 199 2.51 -1.36 -7.88
C ARG A 199 3.40 -1.30 -9.13
N LEU A 200 2.82 -1.41 -10.32
CA LEU A 200 3.55 -1.33 -11.59
C LEU A 200 4.07 0.09 -11.85
N ALA A 201 3.35 1.14 -11.45
CA ALA A 201 3.82 2.52 -11.61
C ALA A 201 5.17 2.75 -10.90
N VAL A 202 5.33 2.20 -9.69
CA VAL A 202 6.60 2.27 -8.94
C VAL A 202 7.74 1.58 -9.69
N TYR A 203 7.46 0.41 -10.28
CA TYR A 203 8.46 -0.33 -11.05
C TYR A 203 8.84 0.40 -12.35
N LYS A 204 7.85 0.88 -13.11
CA LYS A 204 8.05 1.55 -14.41
C LYS A 204 8.82 2.86 -14.30
N LEU A 205 8.60 3.62 -13.23
CA LEU A 205 9.22 4.93 -13.06
C LEU A 205 10.59 4.85 -12.37
N ALA A 206 11.00 3.68 -11.88
CA ALA A 206 12.31 3.49 -11.28
C ALA A 206 13.42 3.87 -12.28
N SER A 207 14.43 4.55 -11.78
CA SER A 207 15.53 5.07 -12.60
C SER A 207 16.86 4.45 -12.19
N VAL A 208 17.88 4.67 -13.01
CA VAL A 208 19.26 4.41 -12.63
C VAL A 208 19.79 5.64 -11.89
N ALA A 209 20.32 5.45 -10.69
CA ALA A 209 21.12 6.46 -10.02
C ALA A 209 22.58 6.00 -9.97
N CYS A 210 23.51 6.95 -10.02
CA CYS A 210 24.92 6.66 -10.07
C CYS A 210 25.71 7.55 -9.11
N LYS A 211 26.84 7.03 -8.63
CA LYS A 211 27.85 7.80 -7.89
C LYS A 211 29.19 7.73 -8.62
N CYS A 212 29.80 8.90 -8.76
CA CYS A 212 31.14 9.04 -9.30
C CYS A 212 32.20 8.75 -8.24
N HIS A 213 33.26 8.10 -8.69
CA HIS A 213 34.46 7.78 -7.93
C HIS A 213 35.65 8.24 -8.76
N GLY A 214 36.45 9.13 -8.20
CA GLY A 214 37.62 9.68 -8.88
C GLY A 214 38.33 10.74 -8.04
N VAL A 215 39.61 10.95 -8.32
CA VAL A 215 40.43 11.97 -7.64
C VAL A 215 39.81 13.35 -7.89
N SER A 216 39.71 14.16 -6.84
CA SER A 216 39.12 15.51 -6.89
C SER A 216 37.67 15.57 -7.40
N GLY A 217 36.90 14.49 -7.25
CA GLY A 217 35.48 14.45 -7.65
C GLY A 217 35.24 14.13 -9.13
N SER A 218 36.26 13.66 -9.85
CA SER A 218 36.09 13.20 -11.23
C SER A 218 35.20 11.95 -11.31
N CYS A 219 34.56 11.75 -12.47
CA CYS A 219 33.69 10.61 -12.76
C CYS A 219 34.39 9.53 -13.59
N SER A 220 35.71 9.35 -13.42
CA SER A 220 36.50 8.33 -14.14
C SER A 220 36.01 6.91 -13.87
N LEU A 221 35.50 6.66 -12.66
CA LEU A 221 34.79 5.44 -12.31
C LEU A 221 33.37 5.80 -11.84
N ARG A 222 32.39 4.99 -12.23
CA ARG A 222 31.01 5.22 -11.82
C ARG A 222 30.32 3.92 -11.47
N THR A 223 29.64 3.91 -10.32
CA THR A 223 28.81 2.80 -9.86
C THR A 223 27.36 3.23 -9.87
N CYS A 224 26.47 2.42 -10.44
CA CYS A 224 25.06 2.71 -10.62
C CYS A 224 24.17 1.60 -10.06
N TRP A 225 22.99 1.97 -9.57
CA TRP A 225 22.00 1.06 -8.99
C TRP A 225 20.57 1.48 -9.35
N THR A 226 19.62 0.56 -9.13
CA THR A 226 18.18 0.85 -9.21
C THR A 226 17.76 1.82 -8.10
N GLN A 227 17.10 2.90 -8.49
CA GLN A 227 16.64 3.95 -7.60
C GLN A 227 15.14 4.20 -7.80
N LEU A 228 14.37 4.21 -6.71
CA LEU A 228 12.99 4.68 -6.73
C LEU A 228 12.97 6.15 -7.16
N SER A 229 12.00 6.51 -8.01
CA SER A 229 11.67 7.89 -8.31
C SER A 229 11.08 8.59 -7.06
N PRO A 230 11.13 9.92 -7.01
CA PRO A 230 10.39 10.69 -6.02
C PRO A 230 8.91 10.33 -6.05
N PHE A 231 8.31 10.08 -4.89
CA PHE A 231 6.91 9.67 -4.81
C PHE A 231 5.92 10.64 -5.48
N PRO A 232 6.11 11.97 -5.45
CA PRO A 232 5.26 12.91 -6.19
C PRO A 232 5.27 12.70 -7.72
N GLN A 233 6.33 12.12 -8.29
CA GLN A 233 6.35 11.75 -9.71
C GLN A 233 5.42 10.56 -9.98
N ILE A 234 5.38 9.59 -9.07
CA ILE A 234 4.47 8.44 -9.13
C ILE A 234 3.02 8.92 -8.96
N GLY A 235 2.77 9.85 -8.03
CA GLY A 235 1.48 10.50 -7.85
C GLY A 235 0.97 11.18 -9.13
N ARG A 236 1.80 11.99 -9.78
CA ARG A 236 1.48 12.62 -11.07
C ARG A 236 1.21 11.62 -12.19
N TYR A 237 2.00 10.56 -12.29
CA TYR A 237 1.79 9.50 -13.29
C TYR A 237 0.44 8.79 -13.10
N LEU A 238 0.12 8.44 -11.85
CA LEU A 238 -1.17 7.83 -11.52
C LEU A 238 -2.32 8.83 -11.71
N ARG A 239 -2.09 10.12 -11.48
CA ARG A 239 -3.09 11.17 -11.70
C ARG A 239 -3.44 11.29 -13.18
N ALA A 240 -2.44 11.31 -14.05
CA ALA A 240 -2.65 11.29 -15.49
C ALA A 240 -3.43 10.05 -15.93
N SER A 241 -3.15 8.89 -15.34
CA SER A 241 -3.90 7.65 -15.57
C SER A 241 -5.36 7.74 -15.09
N TYR A 242 -5.61 8.41 -13.96
CA TYR A 242 -6.95 8.68 -13.44
C TYR A 242 -7.76 9.59 -14.38
N ASP A 243 -7.13 10.64 -14.91
CA ASP A 243 -7.82 11.60 -15.79
C ASP A 243 -8.31 10.93 -17.08
N GLN A 244 -7.60 9.89 -17.55
CA GLN A 244 -7.91 9.09 -18.73
C GLN A 244 -8.60 7.75 -18.42
N ALA A 245 -9.00 7.51 -17.17
CA ALA A 245 -9.55 6.21 -16.76
C ALA A 245 -10.88 5.89 -17.47
N ILE A 246 -10.98 4.67 -18.00
CA ILE A 246 -12.11 4.22 -18.82
C ILE A 246 -13.14 3.52 -17.93
N LYS A 247 -14.41 3.85 -18.14
CA LYS A 247 -15.53 3.13 -17.53
C LYS A 247 -15.66 1.76 -18.17
N VAL A 248 -15.53 0.69 -17.41
CA VAL A 248 -15.62 -0.67 -17.94
C VAL A 248 -17.01 -1.27 -17.73
N SER A 249 -17.45 -2.06 -18.72
CA SER A 249 -18.60 -2.94 -18.55
C SER A 249 -18.10 -4.34 -18.17
N PHE A 250 -18.72 -4.92 -17.14
CA PHE A 250 -18.42 -6.28 -16.71
C PHE A 250 -19.10 -7.27 -17.65
N LYS A 251 -18.32 -8.02 -18.44
CA LYS A 251 -18.86 -9.05 -19.32
C LYS A 251 -19.17 -10.28 -18.49
N LYS A 252 -20.44 -10.43 -18.11
CA LYS A 252 -20.93 -11.55 -17.30
C LYS A 252 -20.43 -12.90 -17.85
N ILE A 253 -20.62 -13.18 -19.13
CA ILE A 253 -20.31 -14.50 -19.74
C ILE A 253 -18.86 -14.99 -19.50
N GLN A 254 -17.88 -14.10 -19.37
CA GLN A 254 -16.46 -14.44 -19.21
C GLN A 254 -15.88 -14.08 -17.83
N ASP A 255 -16.69 -13.47 -16.94
CA ASP A 255 -16.22 -12.84 -15.69
C ASP A 255 -14.97 -11.96 -15.89
N GLU A 256 -14.90 -11.28 -17.04
CA GLU A 256 -13.77 -10.46 -17.45
C GLU A 256 -14.23 -9.04 -17.78
N PHE A 257 -13.37 -8.06 -17.50
CA PHE A 257 -13.57 -6.71 -17.97
C PHE A 257 -13.16 -6.57 -19.43
N THR A 258 -13.73 -5.58 -20.12
CA THR A 258 -13.10 -5.10 -21.35
C THR A 258 -11.66 -4.66 -21.03
N PRO A 259 -10.65 -5.10 -21.79
CA PRO A 259 -9.26 -4.77 -21.47
C PRO A 259 -9.05 -3.25 -21.38
N CYS A 260 -8.51 -2.76 -20.27
CA CYS A 260 -7.90 -1.42 -20.22
C CYS A 260 -6.41 -1.53 -19.96
N ASN A 261 -5.63 -0.77 -20.73
CA ASN A 261 -4.17 -0.73 -20.64
C ASN A 261 -3.64 0.06 -19.42
N PHE A 262 -4.50 0.81 -18.72
CA PHE A 262 -4.10 1.73 -17.65
C PHE A 262 -4.91 1.54 -16.36
N ALA A 263 -5.95 2.36 -16.14
CA ALA A 263 -6.84 2.30 -14.99
C ALA A 263 -8.30 2.15 -15.48
N CYS A 264 -9.04 1.26 -14.83
CA CYS A 264 -10.45 1.00 -15.11
C CYS A 264 -11.30 1.37 -13.88
N TRP A 265 -12.54 1.79 -14.10
CA TRP A 265 -13.53 2.02 -13.06
C TRP A 265 -14.94 1.58 -13.47
#